data_AF-A0A366ZM12-F1
#
_entry.id   AF-A0A366ZM12-F1
#
_cell.length_a   1.000
_cell.length_b   1.000
_cell.length_c   1.000
_cell.angle_alpha   90.00
_cell.angle_beta   90.00
_cell.angle_gamma   90.00
#
_symmetry.space_group_name_H-M   'P 1'
#
loop_
_entity.id
_entity.type
_entity.pdbx_description
1 polymer ?
#
loop_
_entity_poly.entity_id
_entity_poly.type
_entity_poly.pdbx_seq_one_letter_code
_entity_poly.pdbx_strand_id
1 'polypeptide(L)'
;MSVLPSGDTGSEVLVPHWLASPERVQLAAAVRSALGDPAVHPVAHIHLQNVLTELHVAAARDAVWPASAARVRLATGWDADVLPVRLSAAELTAVLALCPLPDGLRARLSGGGA
;
A
#
# COMPACT_ATOMS: atom_id res chain seq x y z
N MET A 1 7.41 -36.38 17.94
CA MET A 1 6.40 -35.61 17.20
C MET A 1 6.66 -34.15 17.44
N SER A 2 7.08 -33.41 16.41
CA SER A 2 7.30 -31.97 16.51
C SER A 2 5.96 -31.27 16.35
N VAL A 3 5.54 -30.50 17.36
CA VAL A 3 4.37 -29.62 17.27
C VAL A 3 4.69 -28.57 16.20
N LEU A 4 3.89 -28.57 15.13
CA LEU A 4 3.85 -27.44 14.20
C LEU A 4 3.31 -26.25 15.00
N PRO A 5 3.92 -25.05 14.92
CA PRO A 5 3.36 -23.88 15.55
C PRO A 5 1.93 -23.72 15.03
N SER A 6 0.97 -23.71 15.96
CA SER A 6 -0.42 -23.42 15.65
C SER A 6 -0.44 -22.03 15.03
N GLY A 7 -0.58 -21.98 13.71
CA GLY A 7 -0.57 -20.77 12.90
C GLY A 7 -1.82 -19.96 13.12
N ASP A 8 -2.09 -19.57 14.36
CA ASP A 8 -2.91 -18.40 14.64
C ASP A 8 -2.02 -17.15 14.46
N THR A 9 -1.41 -17.05 13.28
CA THR A 9 -1.05 -15.76 12.72
C THR A 9 -2.37 -15.08 12.41
N GLY A 10 -2.95 -14.39 13.39
CA GLY A 10 -4.19 -13.64 13.21
C GLY A 10 -4.12 -12.91 11.88
N SER A 11 -5.09 -13.20 10.99
CA SER A 11 -5.10 -12.70 9.61
C SER A 11 -4.75 -11.22 9.63
N GLU A 12 -3.61 -10.87 9.05
CA GLU A 12 -3.11 -9.50 9.10
C GLU A 12 -4.19 -8.58 8.51
N VAL A 13 -4.66 -7.62 9.30
CA VAL A 13 -5.74 -6.72 8.88
C VAL A 13 -5.16 -5.76 7.86
N LEU A 14 -5.64 -5.83 6.62
CA LEU A 14 -5.27 -4.90 5.56
C LEU A 14 -6.18 -3.68 5.59
N VAL A 15 -5.60 -2.51 5.83
CA VAL A 15 -6.32 -1.24 5.92
C VAL A 15 -6.25 -0.53 4.57
N PRO A 16 -7.38 -0.09 3.97
CA PRO A 16 -7.37 0.63 2.72
C PRO A 16 -6.87 2.07 2.90
N HIS A 17 -5.85 2.43 2.14
CA HIS A 17 -5.41 3.81 1.93
C HIS A 17 -5.85 4.27 0.54
N TRP A 18 -6.72 5.28 0.47
CA TRP A 18 -7.29 5.79 -0.77
C TRP A 18 -6.32 6.76 -1.43
N LEU A 19 -5.61 6.26 -2.45
CA LEU A 19 -4.55 6.99 -3.13
C LEU A 19 -4.96 7.36 -4.56
N ALA A 20 -4.72 8.59 -4.99
CA ALA A 20 -4.82 9.04 -6.38
C ALA A 20 -3.60 8.56 -7.18
N SER A 21 -3.66 8.69 -8.51
CA SER A 21 -2.60 8.23 -9.42
C SER A 21 -1.24 8.85 -9.11
N PRO A 22 -1.12 10.19 -8.87
CA PRO A 22 0.17 10.78 -8.53
C PRO A 22 0.81 10.17 -7.28
N GLU A 23 0.02 9.86 -6.25
CA GLU A 23 0.53 9.26 -5.01
C GLU A 23 0.96 7.82 -5.21
N ARG A 24 0.19 7.02 -5.97
CA ARG A 24 0.57 5.64 -6.29
C ARG A 24 1.87 5.59 -7.07
N VAL A 25 2.08 6.52 -8.01
CA VAL A 25 3.34 6.64 -8.77
C VAL A 25 4.49 7.03 -7.84
N GLN A 26 4.29 8.02 -6.97
CA GLN A 26 5.29 8.43 -5.98
C GLN A 26 5.65 7.29 -5.01
N LEU A 27 4.64 6.55 -4.52
CA LEU A 27 4.83 5.40 -3.65
C LEU A 27 5.62 4.31 -4.37
N ALA A 28 5.24 3.96 -5.60
CA ALA A 28 5.96 2.97 -6.40
C ALA A 28 7.43 3.38 -6.62
N ALA A 29 7.69 4.67 -6.89
CA ALA A 29 9.03 5.18 -7.09
C ALA A 29 9.88 5.10 -5.81
N ALA A 30 9.35 5.55 -4.67
CA ALA A 30 10.03 5.49 -3.38
C ALA A 30 10.36 4.03 -3.00
N VAL A 31 9.40 3.13 -3.15
CA VAL A 31 9.58 1.71 -2.84
C VAL A 31 10.62 1.05 -3.75
N ARG A 32 10.57 1.30 -5.06
CA ARG A 32 11.58 0.77 -6.00
C ARG A 32 12.98 1.30 -5.70
N SER A 33 13.10 2.58 -5.34
CA SER A 33 14.38 3.16 -4.93
C SER A 33 14.94 2.46 -3.71
N ALA A 34 14.10 2.21 -2.70
CA ALA A 34 14.51 1.51 -1.48
C ALA A 34 14.91 0.05 -1.73
N LEU A 35 14.19 -0.67 -2.60
CA LEU A 35 14.55 -2.05 -2.96
C LEU A 35 15.89 -2.15 -3.70
N GLY A 36 16.39 -1.05 -4.28
CA GLY A 36 17.73 -0.98 -4.86
C GLY A 36 18.85 -0.70 -3.85
N ASP A 37 18.51 -0.38 -2.59
CA ASP A 37 19.47 -0.03 -1.55
C ASP A 37 19.83 -1.26 -0.70
N PRO A 38 21.10 -1.73 -0.71
CA PRO A 38 21.53 -2.87 0.09
C PRO A 38 21.47 -2.62 1.61
N ALA A 39 21.32 -1.36 2.06
CA ALA A 39 21.16 -1.03 3.47
C ALA A 39 19.76 -1.31 4.02
N VAL A 40 18.77 -1.59 3.15
CA VAL A 40 17.41 -1.92 3.59
C VAL A 40 17.39 -3.27 4.30
N HIS A 41 16.81 -3.28 5.50
CA HIS A 41 16.69 -4.50 6.30
C HIS A 41 15.90 -5.58 5.54
N PRO A 42 16.35 -6.85 5.50
CA PRO A 42 15.70 -7.91 4.70
C PRO A 42 14.20 -8.10 4.96
N VAL A 43 13.75 -7.92 6.21
CA VAL A 43 12.32 -7.98 6.54
C VAL A 43 11.55 -6.80 5.93
N ALA A 44 12.10 -5.58 5.97
CA ALA A 44 11.49 -4.44 5.32
C ALA A 44 11.44 -4.63 3.79
N HIS A 45 12.47 -5.25 3.20
CA HIS A 45 12.49 -5.58 1.78
C HIS A 45 11.29 -6.46 1.36
N ILE A 46 10.93 -7.47 2.16
CA ILE A 46 9.74 -8.32 1.90
C ILE A 46 8.46 -7.48 1.92
N HIS A 47 8.28 -6.65 2.95
CA HIS A 47 7.10 -5.79 3.05
C HIS A 47 7.02 -4.78 1.89
N LEU A 48 8.14 -4.21 1.50
CA LEU A 48 8.22 -3.28 0.36
C LEU A 48 7.89 -3.98 -0.98
N GLN A 49 8.27 -5.24 -1.17
CA GLN A 49 7.82 -6.01 -2.33
C GLN A 49 6.31 -6.25 -2.32
N ASN A 50 5.72 -6.53 -1.16
CA ASN A 50 4.26 -6.68 -1.04
C ASN A 50 3.53 -5.37 -1.39
N VAL A 51 4.08 -4.21 -1.00
CA VAL A 51 3.51 -2.90 -1.37
C VAL A 51 3.46 -2.73 -2.90
N LEU A 52 4.53 -3.10 -3.63
CA LEU A 52 4.50 -3.06 -5.10
C LEU A 52 3.45 -4.00 -5.69
N THR A 53 3.32 -5.19 -5.12
CA THR A 53 2.29 -6.15 -5.52
C THR A 53 0.90 -5.56 -5.30
N GLU A 54 0.61 -5.03 -4.11
CA GLU A 54 -0.68 -4.43 -3.78
C GLU A 54 -1.02 -3.24 -4.69
N LEU A 55 -0.05 -2.41 -5.07
CA LEU A 55 -0.27 -1.33 -6.05
C LEU A 55 -0.76 -1.88 -7.40
N HIS A 56 -0.22 -3.03 -7.83
CA HIS A 56 -0.67 -3.69 -9.05
C HIS A 56 -2.06 -4.31 -8.87
N VAL A 57 -2.33 -4.94 -7.73
CA VAL A 57 -3.64 -5.53 -7.43
C VAL A 57 -4.72 -4.44 -7.30
N ALA A 58 -4.40 -3.25 -6.77
CA ALA A 58 -5.31 -2.11 -6.71
C ALA A 58 -5.74 -1.66 -8.12
N ALA A 59 -4.79 -1.56 -9.05
CA ALA A 59 -5.10 -1.26 -10.46
C ALA A 59 -5.91 -2.38 -11.12
N ALA A 60 -5.57 -3.64 -10.86
CA ALA A 60 -6.30 -4.80 -11.39
C ALA A 60 -7.75 -4.84 -10.88
N ARG A 61 -8.01 -4.54 -9.59
CA ARG A 61 -9.37 -4.48 -9.04
C ARG A 61 -10.25 -3.46 -9.77
N ASP A 62 -9.70 -2.30 -10.10
CA ASP A 62 -10.43 -1.27 -10.85
C ASP A 62 -10.79 -1.75 -12.26
N ALA A 63 -9.86 -2.44 -12.92
CA ALA A 63 -10.10 -3.01 -14.25
C ALA A 63 -11.14 -4.15 -14.23
N VAL A 64 -11.19 -4.95 -13.16
CA VAL A 64 -12.14 -6.07 -13.02
C VAL A 64 -13.54 -5.58 -12.65
N TRP A 65 -13.67 -4.55 -11.81
CA TRP A 65 -14.96 -4.01 -11.36
C TRP A 65 -15.15 -2.51 -11.63
N PRO A 66 -15.03 -2.06 -12.89
CA PRO A 66 -14.94 -0.63 -13.23
C PRO A 66 -16.22 0.14 -12.85
N ALA A 67 -17.40 -0.46 -13.06
CA ALA A 67 -18.67 0.18 -12.73
C ALA A 67 -18.85 0.36 -11.21
N SER A 68 -18.41 -0.61 -10.40
CA SER A 68 -18.50 -0.50 -8.94
C SER A 68 -17.52 0.52 -8.40
N ALA A 69 -16.28 0.54 -8.90
CA ALA A 69 -15.28 1.52 -8.51
C ALA A 69 -15.71 2.95 -8.87
N ALA A 70 -16.26 3.16 -10.08
CA ALA A 70 -16.82 4.44 -10.49
C ALA A 70 -17.96 4.91 -9.57
N ARG A 71 -18.87 4.01 -9.17
CA ARG A 71 -19.95 4.36 -8.22
C ARG A 71 -19.43 4.77 -6.85
N VAL A 72 -18.40 4.10 -6.33
CA VAL A 72 -17.78 4.48 -5.05
C VAL A 72 -17.21 5.90 -5.16
N ARG A 73 -16.44 6.20 -6.22
CA ARG A 73 -15.86 7.54 -6.44
C ARG A 73 -16.92 8.63 -6.56
N LEU A 74 -18.01 8.36 -7.29
CA LEU A 74 -19.14 9.27 -7.37
C LEU A 74 -19.80 9.51 -6.01
N ALA A 75 -19.98 8.47 -5.20
CA ALA A 75 -20.62 8.57 -3.89
C ALA A 75 -19.75 9.30 -2.85
N THR A 76 -18.43 9.22 -2.98
CA THR A 76 -17.46 9.87 -2.07
C THR A 76 -17.01 11.25 -2.54
N GLY A 77 -17.27 11.59 -3.81
CA GLY A 77 -16.72 12.79 -4.45
C GLY A 77 -15.22 12.68 -4.76
N TRP A 78 -14.67 11.46 -4.79
CA TRP A 78 -13.27 11.24 -5.13
C TRP A 78 -13.01 11.36 -6.63
N ASP A 79 -11.77 11.74 -6.95
CA ASP A 79 -11.29 11.75 -8.34
C ASP A 79 -11.39 10.35 -8.97
N ALA A 80 -11.53 10.35 -10.30
CA ALA A 80 -11.77 9.15 -11.11
C ALA A 80 -10.65 8.10 -11.01
N ASP A 81 -9.47 8.52 -10.55
CA ASP A 81 -8.27 7.70 -10.45
C ASP A 81 -7.95 7.24 -9.02
N VAL A 82 -8.77 7.58 -8.02
CA VAL A 82 -8.54 7.15 -6.63
C VAL A 82 -8.79 5.65 -6.50
N LEU A 83 -7.86 4.94 -5.85
CA LEU A 83 -7.89 3.50 -5.64
C LEU A 83 -7.53 3.13 -4.19
N PRO A 84 -8.16 2.08 -3.63
CA PRO A 84 -7.77 1.55 -2.33
C PRO A 84 -6.50 0.71 -2.47
N VAL A 85 -5.41 1.17 -1.87
CA VAL A 85 -4.17 0.42 -1.66
C VAL A 85 -4.22 -0.12 -0.23
N ARG A 86 -4.39 -1.42 -0.07
CA ARG A 86 -4.62 -2.04 1.23
C ARG A 86 -3.30 -2.48 1.84
N LEU A 87 -2.88 -1.81 2.92
CA LEU A 87 -1.60 -2.07 3.55
C LEU A 87 -1.80 -2.73 4.90
N SER A 88 -0.89 -3.63 5.21
CA SER A 88 -0.70 -4.17 6.54
C SER A 88 0.01 -3.15 7.45
N ALA A 89 -0.03 -3.36 8.77
CA ALA A 89 0.69 -2.49 9.72
C ALA A 89 2.21 -2.54 9.49
N ALA A 90 2.75 -3.72 9.14
CA ALA A 90 4.17 -3.90 8.85
C ALA A 90 4.57 -3.22 7.52
N GLU A 91 3.71 -3.33 6.50
CA GLU A 91 3.90 -2.66 5.21
C GLU A 91 3.85 -1.14 5.34
N LEU A 92 2.86 -0.61 6.07
CA LEU A 92 2.76 0.82 6.34
C LEU A 92 3.99 1.33 7.11
N THR A 93 4.44 0.59 8.13
CA THR A 93 5.65 0.93 8.90
C THR A 93 6.89 0.97 8.00
N ALA A 94 7.07 -0.04 7.14
CA ALA A 94 8.19 -0.08 6.20
C ALA A 94 8.18 1.09 5.22
N VAL A 95 7.01 1.49 4.71
CA VAL A 95 6.86 2.64 3.82
C VAL A 95 7.14 3.97 4.53
N LEU A 96 6.61 4.16 5.74
CA LEU A 96 6.79 5.41 6.49
C LEU A 96 8.25 5.64 6.92
N ALA A 97 9.02 4.55 7.05
CA ALA A 97 10.46 4.59 7.33
C ALA A 97 11.33 4.97 6.12
N LEU A 98 10.76 5.05 4.90
CA LEU A 98 11.53 5.39 3.70
C LEU A 98 11.99 6.85 3.71
N CYS A 99 13.26 7.05 3.29
CA CYS A 99 13.85 8.36 3.03
C CYS A 99 14.47 8.37 1.62
N PRO A 100 13.97 9.20 0.69
CA PRO A 100 12.86 10.14 0.83
C PRO A 100 11.48 9.49 0.57
N LEU A 101 10.47 9.93 1.33
CA LEU A 101 9.05 9.77 1.02
C LEU A 101 8.44 11.19 0.97
N PRO A 102 7.75 11.59 -0.11
CA PRO A 102 7.16 12.93 -0.20
C PRO A 102 6.23 13.23 0.99
N ASP A 103 6.33 14.42 1.57
CA ASP A 103 5.63 14.75 2.82
C ASP A 103 4.10 14.64 2.71
N GLY A 104 3.53 15.04 1.57
CA GLY A 104 2.10 14.88 1.31
C GLY A 104 1.66 13.42 1.29
N LEU A 105 2.48 12.52 0.74
CA LEU A 105 2.22 11.08 0.75
C LEU A 105 2.40 10.48 2.15
N ARG A 106 3.43 10.92 2.89
CA ARG A 106 3.63 10.53 4.29
C ARG A 106 2.43 10.92 5.16
N ALA A 107 1.95 12.16 5.03
CA ALA A 107 0.79 12.64 5.76
C ALA A 107 -0.46 11.82 5.45
N ARG A 108 -0.73 11.55 4.16
CA ARG A 108 -1.85 10.69 3.70
C ARG A 108 -1.80 9.31 4.34
N LEU A 109 -0.65 8.65 4.27
CA LEU A 109 -0.47 7.28 4.77
C LEU A 109 -0.54 7.22 6.30
N SER A 110 -0.15 8.28 7.00
CA SER A 110 -0.25 8.39 8.46
C SER A 110 -1.66 8.74 8.96
N GLY A 111 -2.66 8.85 8.06
CA GLY A 111 -4.03 9.21 8.40
C GLY A 111 -4.29 10.72 8.52
N GLY A 112 -3.33 11.56 8.11
CA GLY A 112 -3.39 13.02 8.17
C GLY A 112 -3.94 13.71 6.92
N GLY A 113 -4.54 12.98 5.98
CA GLY A 113 -5.14 13.53 4.76
C GLY A 113 -6.54 12.99 4.54
N ALA A 114 -7.54 13.81 4.87
CA ALA A 114 -8.91 13.66 4.39
C ALA A 114 -9.11 14.53 3.15
#